data_AF-A0A5C1WPG9-F1
#
_entry.id   AF-A0A5C1WPG9-F1
#
_cell.length_a   1.000
_cell.length_b   1.000
_cell.length_c   1.000
_cell.angle_alpha   90.00
_cell.angle_beta   90.00
_cell.angle_gamma   90.00
#
_symmetry.space_group_name_H-M   'P 1'
#
loop_
_entity.id
_entity.type
_entity.pdbx_description
1 polymer ?
#
loop_
_entity_poly.entity_id
_entity_poly.type
_entity_poly.pdbx_seq_one_letter_code
_entity_poly.pdbx_strand_id
1 'polypeptide(L)'
;MEIPGTTINCLFTQSPKSGAALGLLALMTGISEQCFYAGWMSDLEYDLWQIAPETSYGHGTITARQAQLLRLLAEEADGWWTYSDDDGDPVFLDLASWRKKAASRPTRT
;
A
#
# COMPACT_ATOMS: atom_id res chain seq x y z
N MET A 1 -17.65 23.37 10.38
CA MET A 1 -16.88 22.68 11.43
C MET A 1 -15.69 22.08 10.71
N GLU A 2 -14.54 22.75 10.77
CA GLU A 2 -13.33 22.35 10.07
C GLU A 2 -12.44 21.56 11.03
N ILE A 3 -11.97 20.40 10.58
CA ILE A 3 -11.01 19.58 11.31
C ILE A 3 -9.62 19.92 10.74
N PRO A 4 -8.70 20.50 11.52
CA PRO A 4 -7.37 20.82 11.04
C PRO A 4 -6.50 19.57 11.06
N GLY A 5 -6.04 19.14 9.88
CA GLY A 5 -5.15 17.98 9.73
C GLY A 5 -5.51 17.16 8.50
N THR A 6 -4.92 17.53 7.36
CA THR A 6 -4.82 16.72 6.14
C THR A 6 -6.13 16.16 5.59
N THR A 7 -6.95 17.04 5.00
CA THR A 7 -7.80 16.59 3.89
C THR A 7 -6.88 16.13 2.77
N ILE A 8 -6.74 14.82 2.58
CA ILE A 8 -6.16 14.28 1.34
C ILE A 8 -7.11 14.67 0.21
N ASN A 9 -6.87 15.85 -0.36
CA ASN A 9 -7.62 16.36 -1.51
C ASN A 9 -7.07 15.64 -2.76
N CYS A 10 -7.49 14.39 -2.93
CA CYS A 10 -7.10 13.54 -4.06
C CYS A 10 -7.48 14.14 -5.43
N LEU A 11 -8.31 15.18 -5.46
CA LEU A 11 -8.71 15.88 -6.68
C LEU A 11 -7.62 16.81 -7.25
N PHE A 12 -6.59 17.16 -6.47
CA PHE A 12 -5.51 18.07 -6.90
C PHE A 12 -4.15 17.67 -6.34
N THR A 13 -3.71 16.43 -6.58
CA THR A 13 -2.31 16.10 -6.27
C THR A 13 -1.38 17.05 -7.02
N GLN A 14 -0.46 17.68 -6.30
CA GLN A 14 0.44 18.70 -6.88
C GLN A 14 1.46 18.10 -7.85
N SER A 15 1.60 16.76 -7.88
CA SER A 15 2.55 16.05 -8.73
C SER A 15 2.08 14.63 -9.05
N PRO A 16 2.54 14.04 -10.18
CA PRO A 16 2.33 12.63 -10.48
C PRO A 16 2.78 11.68 -9.36
N LYS A 17 3.93 11.97 -8.73
CA LYS A 17 4.49 11.19 -7.60
C LYS A 17 3.52 11.11 -6.41
N SER A 18 2.95 12.25 -6.00
CA SER A 18 1.96 12.26 -4.92
C SER A 18 0.63 11.64 -5.32
N GLY A 19 0.21 11.79 -6.58
CA GLY A 19 -0.93 11.05 -7.14
C GLY A 19 -0.75 9.53 -7.12
N ALA A 20 0.43 9.06 -7.50
CA ALA A 20 0.78 7.65 -7.48
C ALA A 20 0.81 7.09 -6.06
N ALA A 21 1.33 7.83 -5.09
CA ALA A 21 1.30 7.43 -3.68
C ALA A 21 -0.14 7.25 -3.19
N LEU A 22 -1.05 8.19 -3.49
CA LEU A 22 -2.46 8.07 -3.12
C LEU A 22 -3.17 6.93 -3.86
N GLY A 23 -2.89 6.75 -5.14
CA GLY A 23 -3.42 5.64 -5.93
C GLY A 23 -2.96 4.29 -5.37
N LEU A 24 -1.70 4.20 -4.92
CA LEU A 24 -1.16 3.02 -4.27
C LEU A 24 -1.89 2.74 -2.95
N LEU A 25 -2.06 3.74 -2.10
CA LEU A 25 -2.79 3.61 -0.84
C LEU A 25 -4.21 3.08 -1.08
N ALA A 26 -4.94 3.71 -2.00
CA ALA A 26 -6.30 3.31 -2.34
C ALA A 26 -6.37 1.87 -2.88
N LEU A 27 -5.40 1.47 -3.71
CA LEU A 27 -5.33 0.11 -4.24
C LEU A 27 -5.05 -0.92 -3.13
N MET A 28 -4.09 -0.65 -2.25
CA MET A 28 -3.76 -1.55 -1.13
C MET A 28 -4.95 -1.70 -0.16
N THR A 29 -5.59 -0.59 0.21
CA THR A 29 -6.81 -0.60 1.02
C THR A 29 -7.92 -1.40 0.35
N GLY A 30 -8.19 -1.13 -0.94
CA GLY A 30 -9.26 -1.82 -1.67
C GLY A 30 -9.03 -3.33 -1.79
N ILE A 31 -7.78 -3.77 -1.97
CA ILE A 31 -7.43 -5.20 -1.96
C ILE A 31 -7.71 -5.82 -0.59
N SER A 32 -7.30 -5.16 0.49
CA SER A 32 -7.55 -5.63 1.86
C SER A 32 -9.05 -5.79 2.15
N GLU A 33 -9.84 -4.76 1.83
CA GLU A 33 -11.30 -4.79 2.03
C GLU A 33 -11.98 -5.87 1.18
N GLN A 34 -11.55 -6.06 -0.07
CA GLN A 34 -12.12 -7.09 -0.94
C GLN A 34 -11.77 -8.51 -0.50
N CYS A 35 -10.55 -8.72 0.00
CA CYS A 35 -10.05 -10.06 0.31
C CYS A 35 -10.30 -10.47 1.76
N PHE A 36 -10.46 -9.51 2.68
CA PHE A 36 -10.57 -9.76 4.11
C PHE A 36 -11.68 -8.97 4.81
N TYR A 37 -12.41 -8.10 4.10
CA TYR A 37 -13.44 -7.22 4.68
C TYR A 37 -12.91 -6.35 5.83
N ALA A 38 -11.63 -6.01 5.77
CA ALA A 38 -10.92 -5.24 6.78
C ALA A 38 -10.24 -4.03 6.13
N GLY A 39 -9.98 -3.00 6.94
CA GLY A 39 -9.11 -1.88 6.54
C GLY A 39 -7.65 -2.32 6.42
N TRP A 40 -6.72 -1.53 6.96
CA TRP A 40 -5.32 -1.95 7.01
C TRP A 40 -5.09 -2.99 8.12
N MET A 41 -4.72 -4.19 7.72
CA MET A 41 -4.29 -5.25 8.63
C MET A 41 -2.78 -5.24 8.76
N SER A 42 -2.28 -5.72 9.90
CA SER A 42 -0.86 -6.05 10.06
C SER A 42 -0.42 -6.96 8.91
N ASP A 43 0.77 -6.70 8.40
CA ASP A 43 1.44 -7.44 7.33
C ASP A 43 0.95 -7.24 5.89
N LEU A 44 -0.15 -6.49 5.68
CA LEU A 44 -0.69 -6.22 4.34
C LEU A 44 0.41 -5.70 3.39
N GLU A 45 1.24 -4.78 3.86
CA GLU A 45 2.29 -4.17 3.05
C GLU A 45 3.35 -5.15 2.55
N TYR A 46 3.64 -6.19 3.33
CA TYR A 46 4.65 -7.17 2.99
C TYR A 46 4.06 -8.25 2.08
N ASP A 47 2.84 -8.68 2.37
CA ASP A 47 2.12 -9.65 1.54
C ASP A 47 1.97 -9.10 0.12
N LEU A 48 1.46 -7.87 -0.02
CA LEU A 48 1.31 -7.20 -1.31
C LEU A 48 2.65 -6.89 -1.97
N TRP A 49 3.71 -6.67 -1.19
CA TRP A 49 5.05 -6.49 -1.73
C TRP A 49 5.65 -7.76 -2.32
N GLN A 50 5.22 -8.95 -1.89
CA GLN A 50 5.73 -10.23 -2.41
C GLN A 50 4.73 -10.96 -3.32
N ILE A 51 3.51 -10.43 -3.47
CA ILE A 51 2.45 -11.11 -4.21
C ILE A 51 2.82 -11.32 -5.68
N ALA A 52 2.57 -12.54 -6.16
CA ALA A 52 2.63 -12.88 -7.57
C ALA A 52 1.28 -12.56 -8.27
N PRO A 53 1.29 -12.34 -9.59
CA PRO A 53 0.07 -12.27 -10.40
C PRO A 53 -0.83 -13.51 -10.21
N GLU A 54 -2.15 -13.32 -10.30
CA GLU A 54 -3.16 -14.40 -10.26
C GLU A 54 -3.06 -15.29 -8.99
N THR A 55 -2.71 -14.67 -7.86
CA THR A 55 -2.51 -15.39 -6.58
C THR A 55 -3.75 -15.28 -5.70
N SER A 56 -4.19 -16.41 -5.16
CA SER A 56 -5.24 -16.44 -4.13
C SER A 56 -4.79 -15.66 -2.89
N TYR A 57 -5.63 -14.76 -2.40
CA TYR A 57 -5.31 -13.89 -1.27
C TYR A 57 -6.56 -13.71 -0.40
N GLY A 58 -6.53 -14.25 0.83
CA GLY A 58 -7.71 -14.27 1.70
C GLY A 58 -8.90 -14.97 1.06
N HIS A 59 -10.02 -14.26 0.96
CA HIS A 59 -11.24 -14.71 0.28
C HIS A 59 -11.32 -14.30 -1.20
N GLY A 60 -10.31 -13.61 -1.71
CA GLY A 60 -10.25 -13.11 -3.07
C GLY A 60 -9.06 -13.65 -3.87
N THR A 61 -8.81 -13.02 -5.02
CA THR A 61 -7.65 -13.31 -5.87
C THR A 61 -7.08 -12.00 -6.33
N ILE A 62 -5.77 -11.83 -6.20
CA ILE A 62 -5.08 -10.68 -6.76
C ILE A 62 -4.84 -10.95 -8.24
N THR A 63 -5.49 -10.16 -9.08
CA THR A 63 -5.34 -10.23 -10.53
C THR A 63 -3.95 -9.77 -10.97
N ALA A 64 -3.49 -10.23 -12.12
CA ALA A 64 -2.25 -9.77 -12.74
C ALA A 64 -2.22 -8.26 -12.93
N ARG A 65 -3.38 -7.66 -13.26
CA ARG A 65 -3.51 -6.20 -13.39
C ARG A 65 -3.26 -5.49 -12.07
N GLN A 66 -3.84 -5.97 -10.96
CA GLN A 66 -3.62 -5.39 -9.63
C GLN A 66 -2.15 -5.52 -9.21
N ALA A 67 -1.56 -6.71 -9.38
CA ALA A 67 -0.14 -6.94 -9.08
C ALA A 67 0.77 -5.99 -9.88
N GLN A 68 0.48 -5.77 -11.16
CA GLN A 68 1.24 -4.84 -12.00
C GLN A 68 1.04 -3.38 -11.57
N LEU A 69 -0.20 -2.97 -11.27
CA LEU A 69 -0.50 -1.61 -10.81
C LEU A 69 0.20 -1.28 -9.49
N LEU A 70 0.27 -2.23 -8.55
CA LEU A 70 1.03 -2.07 -7.30
C LEU A 70 2.48 -1.70 -7.60
N ARG A 71 3.15 -2.37 -8.54
CA ARG A 71 4.54 -2.07 -8.92
C ARG A 71 4.69 -0.72 -9.60
N LEU A 72 3.86 -0.45 -10.60
CA LEU A 72 3.91 0.81 -11.36
C LEU A 72 3.67 2.02 -10.45
N LEU A 73 2.69 1.94 -9.56
CA LEU A 73 2.39 3.02 -8.63
C LEU A 73 3.50 3.20 -7.60
N ALA A 74 4.10 2.11 -7.09
CA ALA A 74 5.24 2.20 -6.18
C ALA A 74 6.49 2.81 -6.81
N GLU A 75 6.74 2.51 -8.08
CA GLU A 75 7.86 3.08 -8.84
C GLU A 75 7.65 4.57 -9.12
N GLU A 76 6.45 4.96 -9.59
CA GLU A 76 6.12 6.38 -9.84
C GLU A 76 6.06 7.19 -8.54
N ALA A 77 5.56 6.58 -7.47
CA ALA A 77 5.53 7.19 -6.14
C ALA A 77 6.92 7.20 -5.47
N ASP A 78 7.87 6.42 -6.00
CA ASP A 78 9.18 6.16 -5.39
C ASP A 78 9.06 5.84 -3.89
N GLY A 79 8.10 4.96 -3.58
CA GLY A 79 7.79 4.59 -2.21
C GLY A 79 6.73 3.52 -2.06
N TRP A 80 6.46 3.16 -0.82
CA TRP A 80 5.53 2.12 -0.42
C TRP A 80 4.85 2.47 0.90
N TRP A 81 3.57 2.12 1.02
CA TRP A 81 2.83 2.30 2.26
C TRP A 81 3.06 1.11 3.19
N THR A 82 3.26 1.37 4.47
CA THR A 82 3.44 0.36 5.52
C THR A 82 2.58 0.73 6.72
N TYR A 83 2.25 -0.25 7.55
CA TYR A 83 1.57 -0.01 8.80
C TYR A 83 2.59 0.46 9.87
N SER A 84 2.20 1.48 10.63
CA SER A 84 2.93 1.97 11.81
C SER A 84 2.15 1.55 13.06
N ASP A 85 2.73 0.69 13.89
CA ASP A 85 2.11 0.30 15.17
C ASP A 85 2.01 1.49 16.13
N ASP A 86 2.92 2.46 16.01
CA ASP A 86 2.96 3.66 16.86
C ASP A 86 1.86 4.67 16.49
N ASP A 87 1.59 4.84 15.19
CA ASP A 87 0.59 5.80 14.70
C ASP A 87 -0.80 5.16 14.53
N GLY A 88 -0.87 3.83 14.44
CA GLY A 88 -2.12 3.10 14.17
C GLY A 88 -2.67 3.30 12.76
N ASP A 89 -1.90 3.93 11.87
CA ASP A 89 -2.29 4.33 10.53
C ASP A 89 -1.22 3.97 9.49
N PRO A 90 -1.59 3.89 8.19
CA PRO A 90 -0.62 3.69 7.11
C PRO A 90 0.31 4.89 6.99
N VAL A 91 1.62 4.62 6.94
CA VAL A 91 2.67 5.62 6.72
C VAL A 91 3.41 5.35 5.41
N PHE A 92 3.77 6.43 4.71
CA PHE A 92 4.47 6.33 3.43
C PHE A 92 5.99 6.37 3.65
N LEU A 93 6.68 5.34 3.17
CA LEU A 93 8.14 5.28 3.16
C LEU A 93 8.66 5.44 1.74
N ASP A 94 9.81 6.10 1.58
CA ASP A 94 10.55 6.06 0.32
C ASP A 94 10.96 4.62 -0.01
N LEU A 95 11.15 4.34 -1.30
CA LEU A 95 11.32 2.97 -1.77
C LEU A 95 12.61 2.32 -1.24
N ALA A 96 13.65 3.11 -0.99
CA ALA A 96 14.91 2.61 -0.45
C ALA A 96 14.77 2.22 1.02
N SER A 97 14.10 3.04 1.83
CA SER A 97 13.77 2.73 3.22
C SER A 97 12.84 1.52 3.33
N TRP A 98 11.81 1.45 2.47
CA TRP A 98 10.94 0.28 2.39
C TRP A 98 11.71 -1.00 2.09
N ARG A 99 12.59 -1.01 1.07
CA ARG A 99 13.40 -2.20 0.73
C ARG A 99 14.26 -2.69 1.89
N LYS A 100 14.84 -1.77 2.66
CA LYS A 100 15.60 -2.11 3.88
C LYS A 100 14.68 -2.74 4.93
N LYS A 101 13.51 -2.14 5.19
CA LYS A 101 12.50 -2.66 6.13
C LYS A 101 12.02 -4.05 5.70
N ALA A 102 11.61 -4.22 4.45
CA ALA A 102 11.18 -5.48 3.87
C ALA A 102 12.25 -6.58 3.92
N ALA A 103 13.53 -6.24 3.68
CA ALA A 103 14.63 -7.20 3.75
C ALA A 103 14.98 -7.62 5.19
N SER A 104 14.70 -6.75 6.17
CA SER A 104 14.93 -7.05 7.59
C SER A 104 13.87 -7.97 8.21
N ARG A 105 12.74 -8.17 7.52
CA ARG A 105 11.66 -9.05 7.98
C ARG A 105 12.12 -10.52 7.87
N PRO A 106 12.10 -11.30 8.97
CA PRO A 106 12.37 -12.72 8.89
C PRO A 106 11.31 -13.42 8.03
N THR A 107 11.75 -14.31 7.13
CA THR A 107 10.86 -15.11 6.27
C THR A 107 9.88 -15.87 7.14
N ARG A 108 8.57 -15.77 6.85
CA ARG A 108 7.53 -16.52 7.56
C ARG A 108 7.67 -18.00 7.19
N THR A 109 8.24 -18.80 8.09
CA THR A 109 8.37 -20.27 7.96
C THR A 109 7.00 -20.95 7.98
#